data_AF-A0A174LMM4-F1
#
_entry.id   AF-A0A174LMM4-F1
#
_cell.length_a   1.000
_cell.length_b   1.000
_cell.length_c   1.000
_cell.angle_alpha   90.00
_cell.angle_beta   90.00
_cell.angle_gamma   90.00
#
_symmetry.space_group_name_H-M   'P 1'
#
loop_
_entity.id
_entity.type
_entity.pdbx_description
1 polymer ?
#
loop_
_entity_poly.entity_id
_entity_poly.type
_entity_poly.pdbx_seq_one_letter_code
_entity_poly.pdbx_strand_id
1 'polypeptide(L)' 'MYETSILSVQQTTFKGKDGEPDRIMWKVYCADSTGAVGCIYSTKERKAGEIAQLDLVVNRDGRFTAKLLD' A
#
# COMPACT_ATOMS: atom_id res chain seq x y z
N MET A 1 -7.95 10.94 -6.22
CA MET A 1 -8.39 10.56 -4.86
C MET A 1 -9.60 9.63 -4.91
N TYR A 2 -9.44 8.44 -4.35
CA TYR A 2 -10.41 7.33 -4.33
C TYR A 2 -10.40 6.71 -2.93
N GLU A 3 -11.57 6.42 -2.36
CA GLU A 3 -11.68 5.79 -1.04
C GLU A 3 -12.09 4.32 -1.16
N THR A 4 -11.49 3.46 -0.35
CA THR A 4 -11.80 2.03 -0.32
C THR A 4 -11.54 1.43 1.06
N SER A 5 -12.27 0.37 1.39
CA SER A 5 -12.06 -0.37 2.64
C SER A 5 -10.86 -1.31 2.50
N ILE A 6 -9.99 -1.31 3.50
CA ILE A 6 -8.89 -2.28 3.59
C ILE A 6 -9.48 -3.66 3.87
N LEU A 7 -9.23 -4.60 2.97
CA LEU A 7 -9.72 -5.97 3.08
C LEU A 7 -8.86 -6.81 4.00
N SER A 8 -7.54 -6.69 3.87
CA SER A 8 -6.56 -7.39 4.69
C SER A 8 -5.23 -6.65 4.69
N VAL A 9 -4.42 -6.94 5.71
CA VAL A 9 -3.08 -6.37 5.86
C VAL A 9 -2.11 -7.48 6.23
N GLN A 10 -0.97 -7.51 5.55
CA GLN A 10 0.13 -8.41 5.85
C GLN A 10 1.35 -7.58 6.26
N GLN A 11 1.88 -7.81 7.46
CA GLN A 11 3.18 -7.27 7.85
C GLN A 11 4.29 -8.03 7.12
N THR A 12 5.26 -7.30 6.59
CA THR A 12 6.42 -7.86 5.88
C THR A 12 7.68 -7.07 6.18
N THR A 13 8.83 -7.72 6.06
CA THR A 13 10.15 -7.11 6.29
C THR A 13 10.83 -6.89 4.95
N PHE A 14 11.09 -5.64 4.63
CA PHE A 14 11.91 -5.24 3.49
C PHE A 14 13.37 -5.23 3.94
N LYS A 15 14.18 -6.10 3.34
CA LYS A 15 15.60 -6.16 3.63
C LYS A 15 16.28 -4.87 3.20
N GLY A 16 17.03 -4.26 4.11
CA GLY A 16 17.89 -3.13 3.79
C GLY A 16 18.99 -3.54 2.80
N LYS A 17 19.55 -2.57 2.09
CA LYS A 17 20.70 -2.76 1.20
C LYS A 17 21.83 -1.82 1.62
N ASP A 18 23.07 -2.23 1.39
CA ASP A 18 24.26 -1.39 1.57
C ASP A 18 24.41 -0.78 2.99
N GLY A 19 24.11 -1.57 4.02
CA GLY A 19 24.22 -1.15 5.43
C GLY A 19 22.96 -0.48 5.99
N GLU A 20 21.93 -0.26 5.16
CA GLU A 20 20.63 0.19 5.65
C GLU A 20 19.95 -0.88 6.52
N PRO A 21 19.23 -0.48 7.58
CA PRO A 21 18.48 -1.41 8.40
C PRO A 21 17.27 -1.97 7.64
N ASP A 22 16.88 -3.19 8.03
CA ASP A 22 15.60 -3.79 7.62
C ASP A 22 14.43 -2.88 8.05
N ARG A 23 13.40 -2.82 7.20
CA ARG A 23 12.22 -1.98 7.44
C ARG A 23 10.97 -2.84 7.47
N ILE A 24 10.15 -2.66 8.51
CA ILE A 24 8.81 -3.26 8.55
C ILE A 24 7.89 -2.43 7.66
N MET A 25 7.15 -3.11 6.80
CA MET A 25 6.18 -2.54 5.89
C MET A 25 4.86 -3.30 6.03
N TRP A 26 3.75 -2.63 5.76
CA TRP A 26 2.43 -3.23 5.76
C TRP A 26 1.92 -3.31 4.33
N LYS A 27 1.76 -4.52 3.81
CA LYS A 27 1.15 -4.79 2.52
C LYS A 27 -0.37 -4.74 2.71
N VAL A 28 -0.98 -3.69 2.20
CA VAL A 28 -2.40 -3.37 2.34
C VAL A 28 -3.13 -3.83 1.08
N TYR A 29 -4.19 -4.63 1.25
CA TYR A 29 -5.01 -5.12 0.16
C TYR A 29 -6.34 -4.40 0.12
N CYS A 30 -6.68 -3.86 -1.05
CA CYS A 30 -7.94 -3.15 -1.30
C CYS A 30 -8.57 -3.62 -2.61
N ALA A 31 -9.89 -3.56 -2.70
CA ALA A 31 -10.60 -3.73 -3.96
C ALA A 31 -10.87 -2.39 -4.63
N ASP A 32 -10.87 -2.38 -5.96
CA ASP A 32 -11.41 -1.29 -6.76
C ASP A 32 -12.92 -1.45 -6.98
N SER A 33 -13.53 -0.52 -7.72
CA SER A 33 -14.96 -0.53 -8.04
C SER A 33 -15.42 -1.70 -8.92
N THR A 34 -14.49 -2.42 -9.56
CA THR A 34 -14.78 -3.63 -10.35
C THR A 34 -14.70 -4.90 -9.51
N GLY A 35 -14.25 -4.79 -8.26
CA GLY A 35 -13.97 -5.92 -7.37
C GLY A 35 -12.58 -6.54 -7.56
N ALA A 36 -11.74 -5.96 -8.43
CA ALA A 36 -10.36 -6.41 -8.58
C ALA A 36 -9.54 -6.02 -7.35
N VAL A 37 -8.76 -6.97 -6.82
CA VAL A 37 -7.97 -6.77 -5.60
C VAL A 37 -6.52 -6.48 -5.96
N GLY A 38 -6.04 -5.31 -5.51
CA GLY A 38 -4.64 -4.90 -5.60
C GLY A 38 -3.98 -4.80 -4.23
N CYS A 39 -2.68 -4.50 -4.21
CA CYS A 39 -1.98 -4.20 -2.97
C CYS A 39 -1.05 -2.98 -3.07
N ILE A 40 -0.92 -2.26 -1.95
CA ILE A 40 -0.06 -1.09 -1.78
C ILE A 40 0.74 -1.29 -0.49
N TYR A 41 1.99 -0.83 -0.46
CA TYR A 41 2.81 -0.90 0.75
C TYR A 41 2.72 0.41 1.54
N SER A 42 2.46 0.30 2.84
CA SER A 42 2.53 1.41 3.80
C SER A 42 3.75 1.26 4.70
N THR A 43 4.37 2.39 5.06
CA THR A 43 5.38 2.48 6.12
C THR A 43 4.75 2.67 7.51
N LYS A 44 3.42 2.80 7.57
CA LYS A 44 2.65 2.93 8.82
C LYS A 44 1.79 1.67 9.00
N GLU A 45 1.52 1.33 10.25
CA GLU A 45 0.59 0.25 10.57
C GLU A 45 -0.81 0.59 10.04
N ARG A 46 -1.46 -0.43 9.47
CA ARG A 46 -2.81 -0.37 8.94
C ARG A 46 -3.58 -1.60 9.38
N LYS A 47 -4.91 -1.51 9.43
CA LYS A 47 -5.79 -2.60 9.88
C LYS A 47 -6.89 -2.88 8.86
N ALA A 48 -7.31 -4.14 8.82
CA ALA A 48 -8.49 -4.52 8.04
C ALA A 48 -9.73 -3.78 8.57
N GLY A 49 -10.60 -3.34 7.66
CA GLY A 49 -11.79 -2.55 7.96
C GLY A 49 -11.56 -1.03 8.02
N GLU A 50 -10.31 -0.55 8.02
CA GLU A 50 -10.04 0.89 7.90
C GLU A 50 -10.38 1.40 6.49
N ILE A 51 -10.72 2.69 6.39
CA ILE A 51 -10.87 3.36 5.09
C ILE A 51 -9.49 3.89 4.66
N ALA A 52 -9.06 3.46 3.48
CA ALA A 52 -7.86 3.95 2.81
C ALA A 52 -8.25 5.01 1.77
N GLN A 53 -7.60 6.18 1.85
CA GLN A 53 -7.62 7.16 0.78
C GLN A 53 -6.46 6.90 -0.16
N LEU A 54 -6.76 6.70 -1.43
CA LEU A 54 -5.80 6.37 -2.48
C LEU A 54 -5.70 7.51 -3.49
N ASP A 55 -4.50 7.74 -3.99
CA ASP A 55 -4.28 8.60 -5.14
C ASP A 55 -3.47 7.92 -6.23
N LEU A 56 -3.68 8.38 -7.46
CA LEU A 56 -2.94 7.90 -8.61
C LEU A 56 -1.63 8.68 -8.71
N VAL A 57 -0.51 7.98 -8.67
CA VAL A 57 0.82 8.57 -8.79
C VAL A 57 1.60 7.89 -9.91
N VAL A 58 2.56 8.60 -10.49
CA VAL A 58 3.50 8.03 -11.47
C VAL A 58 4.74 7.57 -10.70
N ASN A 59 5.09 6.30 -10.85
CA ASN A 59 6.29 5.75 -10.23
C ASN A 59 7.55 6.13 -11.03
N ARG A 60 8.73 5.81 -10.48
CA ARG A 60 10.05 6.06 -11.10
C ARG A 60 10.24 5.40 -12.48
N ASP A 61 9.44 4.39 -12.82
CA ASP A 61 9.46 3.72 -14.12
C ASP A 61 8.43 4.31 -15.10
N GLY A 62 7.80 5.44 -14.75
CA GLY A 62 6.79 6.11 -15.57
C GLY A 62 5.41 5.43 -15.57
N ARG A 63 5.19 4.42 -14.70
CA ARG A 63 3.93 3.69 -14.62
C ARG A 63 2.98 4.32 -13.60
N PHE A 64 1.71 4.37 -13.94
CA PHE A 64 0.65 4.73 -13.00
C PHE A 64 0.50 3.65 -11.92
N THR A 65 0.47 4.07 -10.66
CA THR A 65 0.27 3.21 -9.50
C THR A 65 -0.56 3.93 -8.46
N ALA A 66 -1.15 3.18 -7.53
CA ALA A 66 -1.88 3.76 -6.41
C ALA A 66 -0.94 3.96 -5.21
N LYS A 67 -1.13 5.06 -4.48
CA LYS A 67 -0.46 5.33 -3.20
C LYS A 67 -1.49 5.67 -2.12
N LEU A 68 -1.22 5.23 -0.90
CA LEU A 68 -1.97 5.69 0.28
C LEU A 68 -1.66 7.17 0.53
N LEU A 69 -2.72 7.96 0.68
CA LEU A 69 -2.66 9.29 1.25
C LEU A 69 -2.73 9.15 2.78
N ASP A 70 -1.76 9.74 3.46
CA ASP A 70 -1.70 9.79 4.92
C ASP A 70 -1.84 11.22 5.42
#